data_AF-A0A401MV82-F1
#
_entry.id   AF-A0A401MV82-F1
#
_cell.length_a   1.000
_cell.length_b   1.000
_cell.length_c   1.000
_cell.angle_alpha   90.00
_cell.angle_beta   90.00
_cell.angle_gamma   90.00
#
_symmetry.space_group_name_H-M   'P 1'
#
loop_
_entity.id
_entity.type
_entity.pdbx_description
1 polymer ?
#
loop_
_entity_poly.entity_id
_entity_poly.type
_entity_poly.pdbx_seq_one_letter_code
_entity_poly.pdbx_strand_id
1 'polypeptide(L)' 'MMPAAAPAVGECAVRAGADEATPLLPSLVGMRDAAREIALAVAKAAVEVGVAPEATEAELRAAVSATQWTPR' A
#
# COMPACT_ATOMS: atom_id res chain seq x y z
N MET A 1 -0.58 13.33 -1.18
CA MET A 1 -0.35 11.92 -0.83
C MET A 1 -1.63 11.16 -0.46
N MET A 2 -2.53 11.68 0.37
CA MET A 2 -3.82 11.01 0.67
C MET A 2 -4.63 10.57 -0.57
N PRO A 3 -4.70 11.34 -1.67
CA PRO A 3 -5.40 10.89 -2.89
C PRO A 3 -4.77 9.67 -3.57
N ALA A 4 -3.46 9.43 -3.40
CA ALA A 4 -2.78 8.24 -3.92
C ALA A 4 -2.99 7.02 -3.02
N ALA A 5 -3.20 7.22 -1.72
CA ALA A 5 -3.45 6.14 -0.77
C ALA A 5 -4.87 5.59 -0.87
N ALA A 6 -5.88 6.45 -1.06
CA ALA A 6 -7.28 6.06 -1.00
C ALA A 6 -7.68 4.95 -2.00
N PRO A 7 -7.27 5.00 -3.29
CA PRO A 7 -7.53 3.91 -4.22
C PRO A 7 -6.90 2.58 -3.77
N ALA A 8 -5.65 2.62 -3.29
CA ALA A 8 -4.96 1.43 -2.80
C ALA A 8 -5.65 0.80 -1.57
N VAL A 9 -6.24 1.61 -0.69
CA VAL A 9 -7.08 1.12 0.41
C VAL A 9 -8.31 0.39 -0.13
N GLY A 10 -9.00 0.97 -1.11
CA GLY A 10 -10.17 0.36 -1.75
C GLY A 10 -9.85 -0.98 -2.42
N GLU A 11 -8.75 -1.06 -3.15
CA GLU A 11 -8.28 -2.31 -3.77
C GLU A 11 -7.95 -3.39 -2.72
N CYS A 12 -7.33 -3.00 -1.61
CA CYS A 12 -7.08 -3.92 -0.49
C CYS A 12 -8.39 -4.42 0.14
N ALA A 13 -9.41 -3.56 0.24
CA ALA A 13 -10.73 -3.94 0.75
C ALA A 13 -11.44 -4.93 -0.19
N VAL A 14 -11.41 -4.69 -1.50
CA VAL A 14 -11.94 -5.60 -2.53
C VAL A 14 -11.28 -6.97 -2.44
N ARG A 15 -9.95 -7.04 -2.34
CA ARG A 15 -9.23 -8.32 -2.20
C ARG A 15 -9.53 -9.06 -0.90
N ALA A 16 -9.95 -8.35 0.14
CA ALA A 16 -10.29 -8.96 1.44
C ALA A 16 -11.72 -9.51 1.48
N GLY A 17 -12.57 -9.15 0.51
CA GLY A 17 -13.93 -9.67 0.41
C GLY A 17 -13.97 -11.15 -0.01
N ALA A 18 -14.98 -11.87 0.48
CA ALA A 18 -15.44 -13.12 -0.10
C ALA A 18 -16.76 -12.87 -0.83
N ASP A 19 -17.14 -13.77 -1.74
CA ASP A 19 -18.34 -13.60 -2.58
C ASP A 19 -19.57 -13.17 -1.76
N GLU A 20 -20.32 -12.21 -2.31
CA GLU A 20 -21.56 -11.55 -1.84
C GLU A 20 -21.44 -10.25 -1.01
N ALA A 21 -20.29 -9.91 -0.42
CA ALA A 21 -20.12 -8.59 0.22
C ALA A 21 -18.68 -8.06 0.23
N THR A 22 -18.45 -6.95 -0.48
CA THR A 22 -17.18 -6.22 -0.42
C THR A 22 -17.14 -5.37 0.86
N PRO A 23 -16.15 -5.57 1.76
CA PRO A 23 -16.02 -4.74 2.94
C PRO A 23 -15.59 -3.31 2.58
N LEU A 24 -15.95 -2.33 3.41
CA LEU A 24 -15.54 -0.94 3.21
C LEU A 24 -14.03 -0.70 3.45
N LEU A 25 -13.38 -1.58 4.21
CA LEU A 25 -11.99 -1.46 4.63
C LEU A 25 -11.26 -2.80 4.50
N PRO A 26 -9.92 -2.79 4.38
CA PRO A 26 -9.12 -4.00 4.41
C PRO A 26 -9.27 -4.77 5.74
N SER A 27 -9.09 -6.08 5.70
CA SER A 27 -9.07 -6.91 6.90
C SER A 27 -7.94 -6.50 7.86
N LEU A 28 -8.26 -6.41 9.15
CA LEU A 28 -7.26 -6.14 10.20
C LEU A 28 -6.21 -7.24 10.28
N VAL A 29 -6.57 -8.49 9.98
CA VAL A 29 -5.64 -9.64 9.98
C VAL A 29 -4.56 -9.47 8.91
N GLY A 30 -4.93 -8.92 7.75
CA GLY A 30 -4.03 -8.64 6.63
C GLY A 30 -3.45 -7.21 6.62
N MET A 31 -3.61 -6.44 7.70
CA MET A 31 -3.28 -5.01 7.71
C MET A 31 -1.81 -4.74 7.40
N ARG A 32 -0.90 -5.63 7.81
CA ARG A 32 0.53 -5.49 7.51
C ARG A 32 0.80 -5.50 6.00
N ASP A 33 0.05 -6.31 5.25
CA ASP A 33 0.20 -6.47 3.81
C ASP A 33 -0.48 -5.32 3.09
N ALA A 34 -1.70 -4.95 3.52
CA ALA A 34 -2.39 -3.76 3.02
C ALA A 34 -1.55 -2.48 3.21
N ALA A 35 -0.89 -2.33 4.36
CA ALA A 35 -0.01 -1.19 4.63
C ALA A 35 1.19 -1.13 3.66
N ARG A 36 1.74 -2.28 3.22
CA ARG A 36 2.81 -2.30 2.21
C ARG A 36 2.31 -1.84 0.85
N GLU A 37 1.14 -2.30 0.43
CA GLU A 37 0.53 -1.89 -0.85
C GLU A 37 0.17 -0.39 -0.86
N ILE A 38 -0.38 0.12 0.23
CA ILE A 38 -0.69 1.54 0.39
C ILE A 38 0.61 2.38 0.36
N ALA A 39 1.66 1.94 1.07
CA ALA A 39 2.95 2.63 1.07
C ALA A 39 3.58 2.64 -0.32
N LEU A 40 3.49 1.54 -1.08
CA LEU A 40 3.99 1.47 -2.45
C LEU A 40 3.26 2.44 -3.37
N ALA A 41 1.92 2.52 -3.28
CA ALA A 41 1.13 3.45 -4.08
C ALA A 41 1.52 4.92 -3.82
N VAL A 42 1.68 5.28 -2.54
CA VAL A 42 2.13 6.62 -2.16
C VAL A 42 3.56 6.90 -2.63
N ALA A 43 4.47 5.94 -2.52
CA ALA A 43 5.84 6.08 -2.97
C ALA A 43 5.93 6.32 -4.49
N LYS A 44 5.20 5.53 -5.29
CA LYS A 44 5.12 5.71 -6.74
C LYS A 44 4.61 7.11 -7.11
N ALA A 45 3.54 7.55 -6.46
CA ALA A 45 2.99 8.89 -6.68
C ALA A 45 3.98 10.00 -6.26
N ALA A 46 4.76 9.80 -5.19
CA ALA A 46 5.77 10.75 -4.74
C ALA A 46 6.92 10.89 -5.73
N VAL A 47 7.35 9.78 -6.35
CA VAL A 47 8.35 9.79 -7.44
C VAL A 47 7.79 10.51 -8.66
N GLU A 48 6.56 10.19 -9.08
CA GLU A 48 5.91 10.78 -10.26
C GLU A 48 5.80 12.31 -10.17
N VAL A 49 5.43 12.84 -9.00
CA VAL A 49 5.31 14.30 -8.79
C VAL A 49 6.63 14.97 -8.41
N GLY A 50 7.74 14.23 -8.40
CA GLY A 50 9.11 14.76 -8.19
C GLY A 50 9.42 15.19 -6.74
N VAL A 51 8.66 14.72 -5.75
CA VAL A 51 8.92 15.01 -4.32
C VAL A 51 9.70 13.90 -3.60
N ALA A 52 9.97 12.79 -4.30
CA ALA A 52 10.86 11.73 -3.87
C ALA A 52 11.92 11.46 -4.95
N PRO A 53 13.11 10.93 -4.60
CA PRO A 53 14.13 10.55 -5.57
C PRO A 53 13.61 9.53 -6.60
N GLU A 54 14.17 9.53 -7.81
CA GLU A 54 13.86 8.51 -8.81
C GLU A 54 14.18 7.11 -8.29
N ALA A 55 13.21 6.21 -8.45
CA ALA A 55 13.33 4.82 -8.08
C ALA A 55 12.35 3.98 -8.92
N THR A 56 12.76 2.77 -9.24
CA THR A 56 11.91 1.76 -9.88
C THR A 56 10.91 1.18 -8.88
N GLU A 57 9.81 0.61 -9.39
CA GLU A 57 8.82 -0.06 -8.53
C GLU A 57 9.43 -1.19 -7.69
N ALA A 58 10.43 -1.91 -8.23
CA ALA A 58 11.13 -2.97 -7.52
C ALA A 58 11.95 -2.42 -6.34
N GLU A 59 12.66 -1.32 -6.53
CA GLU A 59 13.41 -0.65 -5.46
C GLU A 59 12.47 -0.11 -4.37
N LEU A 60 11.34 0.47 -4.76
CA LEU A 60 10.32 0.94 -3.81
C LEU A 60 9.74 -0.21 -2.98
N ARG A 61 9.41 -1.35 -3.60
CA ARG A 61 8.96 -2.56 -2.88
C ARG A 61 10.00 -3.07 -1.89
N ALA A 62 11.26 -3.10 -2.30
CA ALA A 62 12.36 -3.54 -1.45
C ALA A 62 12.53 -2.60 -0.24
N ALA A 63 12.52 -1.28 -0.46
CA ALA A 63 12.63 -0.28 0.59
C ALA A 63 11.48 -0.35 1.60
N VAL A 64 10.23 -0.49 1.14
CA VAL A 64 9.05 -0.66 2.01
C VAL A 64 9.19 -1.93 2.86
N SER A 65 9.62 -3.04 2.26
CA SER A 65 9.79 -4.31 2.98
C SER A 65 10.90 -4.24 4.02
N ALA A 66 12.02 -3.59 3.71
CA ALA A 66 13.17 -3.45 4.60
C ALA A 66 12.92 -2.51 5.78
N THR A 67 12.03 -1.53 5.63
CA THR A 67 11.73 -0.52 6.67
C THR A 67 10.52 -0.87 7.53
N GLN A 68 9.77 -1.91 7.19
CA GLN A 68 8.60 -2.30 7.95
C GLN A 68 9.00 -2.89 9.31
N TRP A 69 8.66 -2.20 10.41
CA TRP A 69 8.94 -2.65 11.78
C TRP A 69 8.42 -4.08 12.02
N THR A 70 9.19 -4.90 12.72
CA THR A 70 8.79 -6.26 13.13
C THR A 70 8.87 -6.37 14.65
N PRO A 71 7.79 -6.79 15.34
CA PRO A 71 7.89 -7.16 16.74
C PRO A 71 8.81 -8.38 16.84
N ARG A 72 9.87 -8.29 17.65
CA ARG A 72 10.70 -9.43 18.03
C ARG A 72 10.27 -9.95 19.39
#